data_AF-A0A2E6VWH5-F1
#
_entry.id   AF-A0A2E6VWH5-F1
#
_cell.length_a   1.000
_cell.length_b   1.000
_cell.length_c   1.000
_cell.angle_alpha   90.00
_cell.angle_beta   90.00
_cell.angle_gamma   90.00
#
_symmetry.space_group_name_H-M   'P 1'
#
loop_
_entity.id
_entity.type
_entity.pdbx_description
1 polymer ?
#
loop_
_entity_poly.entity_id
_entity_poly.type
_entity_poly.pdbx_seq_one_letter_code
_entity_poly.pdbx_strand_id
1 'polypeptide(L)'
;MDDSIGEYVTDISRTGVFIRTDNPLPIGTYVELKFSVVDDDLHVLEGVGKVMRVAKPENSDRPGMGLVFLDLTPESQKVLNALVEKRLKD
;
A
#
# COMPACT_ATOMS: atom_id res chain seq x y z
N MET A 1 1.87 -23.62 11.43
CA MET A 1 2.02 -22.90 10.16
C MET A 1 1.33 -21.58 10.39
N ASP A 2 2.10 -20.51 10.41
CA ASP A 2 1.57 -19.18 10.66
C ASP A 2 0.94 -18.68 9.36
N ASP A 3 -0.37 -18.91 9.18
CA ASP A 3 -1.17 -18.21 8.17
C ASP A 3 -1.37 -16.77 8.64
N SER A 4 -0.26 -16.05 8.75
CA SER A 4 -0.30 -14.61 8.76
C SER A 4 -0.73 -14.21 7.35
N ILE A 5 -2.03 -13.93 7.17
CA ILE A 5 -2.56 -13.21 6.00
C ILE A 5 -1.96 -11.80 6.08
N GLY A 6 -0.68 -11.70 5.70
CA GLY A 6 0.07 -10.48 5.65
C GLY A 6 -0.47 -9.67 4.48
N GLU A 7 -0.96 -8.48 4.76
CA GLU A 7 -1.29 -7.51 3.73
C GLU A 7 -0.02 -7.18 2.92
N TYR A 8 0.11 -7.75 1.72
CA TYR A 8 1.26 -7.50 0.85
C TYR A 8 1.01 -6.26 -0.01
N VAL A 9 1.88 -5.25 0.16
CA VAL A 9 1.99 -4.14 -0.79
C VAL A 9 2.55 -4.69 -2.10
N THR A 10 1.72 -4.71 -3.14
CA THR A 10 2.10 -5.29 -4.44
C THR A 10 2.44 -4.24 -5.49
N ASP A 11 1.80 -3.07 -5.40
CA ASP A 11 2.06 -1.94 -6.28
C ASP A 11 2.06 -0.66 -5.46
N ILE A 12 3.19 0.04 -5.45
CA ILE A 12 3.34 1.36 -4.82
C ILE A 12 3.76 2.38 -5.87
N SER A 13 3.12 3.54 -5.84
CA SER A 13 3.34 4.68 -6.73
C SER A 13 3.49 5.94 -5.89
N ARG A 14 3.87 7.08 -6.51
CA ARG A 14 3.96 8.37 -5.79
C ARG A 14 2.65 8.78 -5.12
N THR A 15 1.52 8.34 -5.64
CA THR A 15 0.19 8.81 -5.23
C THR A 15 -0.60 7.78 -4.41
N GLY A 16 -0.16 6.53 -4.35
CA GLY A 16 -0.97 5.50 -3.70
C GLY A 16 -0.37 4.11 -3.76
N VAL A 17 -1.09 3.18 -3.13
CA VAL A 17 -0.68 1.79 -2.92
C VAL A 17 -1.85 0.84 -3.15
N PHE A 18 -1.58 -0.36 -3.66
CA PHE A 18 -2.52 -1.46 -3.64
C PHE A 18 -2.17 -2.46 -2.53
N ILE A 19 -3.15 -2.70 -1.66
CA ILE A 19 -3.07 -3.62 -0.54
C ILE A 19 -3.86 -4.88 -0.89
N ARG A 20 -3.20 -6.04 -0.94
CA ARG A 20 -3.88 -7.32 -1.09
C ARG A 20 -4.54 -7.72 0.21
N THR A 21 -5.81 -8.06 0.15
CA THR A 21 -6.61 -8.53 1.29
C THR A 21 -7.89 -9.20 0.79
N ASP A 22 -8.32 -10.26 1.45
CA ASP A 22 -9.60 -10.91 1.15
C ASP A 22 -10.81 -10.14 1.70
N ASN A 23 -10.57 -9.19 2.61
CA ASN A 23 -11.61 -8.36 3.21
C ASN A 23 -11.32 -6.87 2.97
N PRO A 24 -11.41 -6.39 1.71
CA PRO A 24 -11.13 -5.00 1.38
C PRO A 24 -12.16 -4.07 2.04
N LEU A 25 -11.68 -2.93 2.52
CA LEU A 25 -12.55 -1.90 3.10
C LEU A 25 -13.37 -1.21 2.00
N PRO A 26 -14.56 -0.66 2.31
CA PRO A 26 -15.38 0.06 1.34
C PRO A 26 -14.68 1.28 0.73
N ILE A 27 -15.03 1.62 -0.52
CA ILE A 27 -14.58 2.85 -1.16
C ILE A 27 -14.99 4.05 -0.30
N GLY A 28 -14.09 5.02 -0.15
CA GLY A 28 -14.29 6.21 0.66
C GLY A 28 -13.75 6.09 2.09
N THR A 29 -13.43 4.88 2.54
CA THR A 29 -12.87 4.64 3.88
C THR A 29 -11.50 5.31 4.02
N TYR A 30 -11.31 6.03 5.13
CA TYR A 30 -10.02 6.56 5.57
C TYR A 30 -9.29 5.48 6.37
N VAL A 31 -8.02 5.27 6.05
CA VAL A 31 -7.19 4.21 6.62
C VAL A 31 -5.92 4.84 7.16
N GLU A 32 -5.60 4.59 8.43
CA GLU A 32 -4.28 4.85 8.97
C GLU A 32 -3.31 3.82 8.40
N LEU A 33 -2.26 4.31 7.76
CA LEU A 33 -1.26 3.51 7.08
C LEU A 33 -0.07 3.34 8.00
N LYS A 34 0.31 2.09 8.23
CA LYS A 34 1.61 1.71 8.78
C LYS A 34 2.03 0.39 8.19
N PHE A 35 2.87 0.44 7.17
CA PHE A 35 3.34 -0.76 6.48
C PHE A 35 4.81 -0.67 6.15
N SER A 36 5.44 -1.83 6.05
CA SER A 36 6.85 -1.92 5.71
C SER A 36 7.06 -2.28 4.26
N VAL A 37 8.04 -1.64 3.63
CA VAL A 37 8.54 -1.95 2.29
C VAL A 37 9.97 -2.47 2.42
N VAL A 38 10.29 -3.56 1.73
CA VAL A 38 11.66 -4.11 1.67
C VAL A 38 12.27 -3.75 0.32
N ASP A 39 13.30 -2.93 0.33
CA ASP A 39 14.09 -2.54 -0.85
C ASP A 39 15.57 -2.40 -0.45
N ASP A 40 16.31 -3.51 -0.49
CA ASP A 40 17.62 -3.73 0.15
C ASP A 40 17.61 -3.58 1.69
N ASP A 41 16.92 -2.57 2.21
CA ASP A 41 16.64 -2.31 3.62
C ASP A 41 15.12 -2.34 3.91
N LEU A 42 14.76 -2.47 5.19
CA LEU A 42 13.38 -2.35 5.67
C LEU A 42 13.04 -0.87 5.90
N HIS A 43 12.04 -0.37 5.18
CA HIS A 43 11.51 0.97 5.36
C HIS A 43 10.07 0.93 5.87
N VAL A 44 9.70 1.83 6.79
CA VAL A 44 8.32 1.97 7.26
C VAL A 44 7.69 3.20 6.63
N LEU A 45 6.50 3.01 6.04
CA LEU A 45 5.66 4.09 5.53
C LEU A 45 4.46 4.27 6.47
N GLU A 46 4.31 5.49 6.96
CA GLU A 46 3.25 5.91 7.87
C GLU A 46 2.47 7.11 7.30
N GLY A 47 1.16 7.13 7.52
CA GLY A 47 0.31 8.24 7.11
C GLY A 47 -1.18 7.89 7.04
N VAL A 48 -1.90 8.57 6.17
CA VAL A 48 -3.34 8.39 5.95
C VAL A 48 -3.62 8.15 4.47
N GLY A 49 -4.38 7.11 4.18
CA GLY A 49 -4.88 6.81 2.85
C GLY A 49 -6.41 6.83 2.77
N LYS A 50 -6.93 6.89 1.56
CA LYS A 50 -8.37 6.70 1.29
C LYS A 50 -8.57 5.62 0.23
N VAL A 51 -9.48 4.70 0.50
CA VAL A 51 -9.83 3.64 -0.45
C VAL A 51 -10.54 4.24 -1.66
N MET A 52 -9.96 4.05 -2.85
CA MET A 52 -10.50 4.55 -4.11
C MET A 52 -11.02 3.44 -5.03
N ARG A 53 -10.54 2.21 -4.84
CA ARG A 53 -10.99 1.04 -5.60
C ARG A 53 -10.93 -0.23 -4.75
N VAL A 54 -11.80 -1.17 -5.07
CA VAL A 54 -11.88 -2.49 -4.41
C VAL A 54 -11.91 -3.58 -5.48
N ALA A 55 -11.07 -4.59 -5.31
CA ALA A 55 -11.14 -5.86 -6.03
C ALA A 55 -11.61 -6.92 -5.04
N LYS A 56 -12.81 -7.48 -5.25
CA LYS A 56 -13.38 -8.48 -4.34
C LYS A 56 -12.89 -9.89 -4.67
N PRO A 57 -12.80 -10.80 -3.68
CA PRO A 57 -12.42 -12.20 -3.90
C PRO A 57 -13.30 -12.92 -4.91
N GLU A 58 -14.59 -12.58 -4.97
CA GLU A 58 -15.56 -13.19 -5.88
C GLU A 58 -15.27 -12.92 -7.37
N ASN A 59 -14.51 -11.87 -7.69
CA ASN A 59 -14.30 -11.40 -9.06
C ASN A 59 -12.82 -11.12 -9.41
N SER A 60 -11.87 -11.52 -8.57
CA SER A 60 -10.45 -11.21 -8.78
C SER A 60 -9.56 -12.26 -8.13
N ASP A 61 -8.59 -12.79 -8.89
CA ASP A 61 -7.52 -13.65 -8.38
C ASP A 61 -6.52 -12.89 -7.47
N ARG A 62 -6.64 -11.55 -7.44
CA ARG A 62 -5.88 -10.67 -6.56
C ARG A 62 -6.84 -9.73 -5.83
N PRO A 63 -7.57 -10.23 -4.82
CA PRO A 63 -8.46 -9.38 -4.03
C PRO A 63 -7.65 -8.37 -3.22
N GLY A 64 -8.27 -7.21 -2.98
CA GLY A 64 -7.63 -6.13 -2.25
C GLY A 64 -8.28 -4.77 -2.48
N MET A 65 -7.58 -3.74 -2.04
CA MET A 65 -8.02 -2.36 -2.14
C MET A 65 -6.88 -1.45 -2.60
N GLY A 66 -7.21 -0.49 -3.46
CA GLY A 66 -6.30 0.57 -3.87
C GLY A 66 -6.57 1.84 -3.08
N LEU A 67 -5.53 2.35 -2.44
CA LEU A 67 -5.57 3.57 -1.64
C LEU A 67 -4.82 4.69 -2.34
N VAL A 68 -5.38 5.90 -2.28
CA VAL A 68 -4.64 7.14 -2.55
C VAL A 68 -4.05 7.63 -1.24
N PHE A 69 -2.78 8.06 -1.24
CA PHE A 69 -2.18 8.73 -0.10
C PHE A 69 -2.79 10.12 0.04
N LEU A 70 -3.35 10.42 1.22
CA LEU A 70 -3.84 11.75 1.55
C LEU A 70 -2.79 12.55 2.31
N ASP A 71 -2.10 11.88 3.23
CA ASP A 71 -0.99 12.44 3.98
C ASP A 71 0.02 11.33 4.29
N LEU A 72 1.29 11.67 4.31
CA LEU A 72 2.37 10.78 4.74
C LEU A 72 3.27 11.58 5.67
N THR A 73 3.87 10.91 6.65
CA THR A 73 4.88 11.60 7.45
C THR A 73 6.01 12.13 6.55
N PRO A 74 6.69 13.22 6.92
CA PRO A 74 7.78 13.76 6.11
C PRO A 74 8.90 12.76 5.83
N GLU A 75 9.15 11.83 6.77
CA GLU A 75 10.11 10.74 6.59
C GLU A 75 9.60 9.73 5.57
N SER A 76 8.36 9.26 5.72
CA SER A 76 7.74 8.33 4.78
C SER A 76 7.62 8.90 3.37
N GLN A 77 7.39 10.21 3.23
CA GLN A 77 7.37 10.85 1.92
C GLN A 77 8.76 10.85 1.23
N LYS A 78 9.85 11.01 2.00
CA LYS A 78 11.22 10.88 1.47
C LYS A 78 11.51 9.46 1.02
N VAL A 79 11.17 8.48 1.86
CA VAL A 79 11.30 7.05 1.54
C VAL A 79 10.53 6.72 0.27
N LEU A 80 9.26 7.12 0.18
CA LEU A 80 8.43 6.87 -1.00
C LEU A 80 9.06 7.44 -2.28
N ASN A 81 9.57 8.67 -2.22
CA ASN A 81 10.22 9.30 -3.37
C ASN A 81 11.48 8.53 -3.80
N ALA A 82 12.32 8.12 -2.86
CA ALA A 82 13.52 7.33 -3.15
C ALA A 82 13.17 5.97 -3.78
N LEU A 83 12.18 5.26 -3.22
CA LEU A 83 11.71 3.97 -3.74
C LEU A 83 11.19 4.07 -5.18
N VAL A 84 10.39 5.10 -5.47
CA VAL A 84 9.85 5.30 -6.82
C VAL A 84 10.95 5.70 -7.81
N GLU A 85 11.91 6.52 -7.40
CA GLU A 85 13.01 6.94 -8.27
C GLU A 85 13.97 5.81 -8.63
N LYS A 86 14.23 4.89 -7.69
CA LYS A 86 15.03 3.69 -7.95
C LYS A 86 14.37 2.83 -9.04
N ARG A 87 13.07 2.55 -8.89
CA ARG A 87 12.29 1.76 -9.88
C ARG A 87 12.19 2.36 -11.28
N LEU A 88 12.39 3.68 -11.44
CA LEU A 88 12.40 4.33 -12.76
C LEU A 88 13.75 4.23 -13.48
N LYS A 89 14.81 3.85 -12.76
CA LYS A 89 16.18 3.73 -13.29
C LYS A 89 16.55 2.30 -13.69
N ASP A 90 15.75 1.33 -13.27
CA ASP A 90 15.81 -0.07 -13.69
C ASP A 90 15.03 -0.30 -15.00
#